data_AF-X1DKI3-F1
#
_entry.id   AF-X1DKI3-F1
#
_cell.length_a   1.000
_cell.length_b   1.000
_cell.length_c   1.000
_cell.angle_alpha   90.00
_cell.angle_beta   90.00
_cell.angle_gamma   90.00
#
_symmetry.space_group_name_H-M   'P 1'
#
loop_
_entity.id
_entity.type
_entity.pdbx_description
1 polymer ?
#
loop_
_entity_poly.entity_id
_entity_poly.type
_entity_poly.pdbx_seq_one_letter_code
_entity_poly.pdbx_strand_id
1 'polypeptide(L)'
;FKTVLCTEALKYAIAANHLDTIIRMSIYRKADIFSDYVDYFYNYKKQYAKQNNQIMLTITKDFQNHVYGKFAQMRPISIEQQELNYKGYYREETYDLVTRQTEVVTKMFNKIWVTFGREPSNYYFVPIPAHITENARLYLYQLMKTVGLDNFIYCDTDSLIIREKHLPKLKKYLHKYRLGGLKIQYRFKTLSINGAKYYTMGDIKKIKGIPTKAQYLGDYKYEYVQFLRQDSHLRLQVTRYFVKSRKLIREQLT
;
A
#
# COMPACT_ATOMS: atom_id res chain seq x y z
N PHE A 1 -13.81 22.20 -11.13
CA PHE A 1 -12.88 21.19 -11.69
C PHE A 1 -13.66 19.90 -11.96
N LYS A 2 -13.20 19.04 -12.87
CA LYS A 2 -13.84 17.74 -13.14
C LYS A 2 -13.20 16.65 -12.28
N THR A 3 -14.01 15.81 -11.63
CA THR A 3 -13.53 14.70 -10.80
C THR A 3 -14.52 13.53 -10.82
N VAL A 4 -14.11 12.40 -10.24
CA VAL A 4 -14.92 11.20 -10.03
C VAL A 4 -15.09 11.00 -8.54
N LEU A 5 -16.33 10.84 -8.10
CA LEU A 5 -16.69 10.61 -6.69
C LEU A 5 -17.41 9.26 -6.58
N CYS A 6 -17.14 8.53 -5.50
CA CYS A 6 -17.97 7.40 -5.10
C CYS A 6 -19.14 7.92 -4.24
N THR A 7 -19.93 6.98 -3.71
CA THR A 7 -21.22 7.29 -3.07
C THR A 7 -21.11 8.29 -1.92
N GLU A 8 -20.14 8.14 -1.02
CA GLU A 8 -20.08 8.97 0.20
C GLU A 8 -19.50 10.36 -0.08
N ALA A 9 -18.52 10.49 -0.98
CA ALA A 9 -18.02 11.81 -1.35
C ALA A 9 -19.04 12.57 -2.21
N LEU A 10 -19.83 11.89 -3.04
CA LEU A 10 -20.94 12.50 -3.77
C LEU A 10 -22.00 13.05 -2.79
N LYS A 11 -22.42 12.25 -1.80
CA LYS A 11 -23.33 12.73 -0.75
C LYS A 11 -22.78 13.94 -0.01
N TYR A 12 -21.49 13.91 0.34
CA TYR A 12 -20.82 15.04 0.98
C TYR A 12 -20.82 16.29 0.09
N ALA A 13 -20.51 16.14 -1.20
CA ALA A 13 -20.50 17.24 -2.16
C ALA A 13 -21.89 17.87 -2.36
N ILE A 14 -22.94 17.05 -2.41
CA ILE A 14 -24.33 17.53 -2.49
C ILE A 14 -24.69 18.31 -1.22
N ALA A 15 -24.44 17.74 -0.05
CA ALA A 15 -24.75 18.38 1.23
C ALA A 15 -23.99 19.70 1.44
N ALA A 16 -22.80 19.83 0.87
CA ALA A 16 -21.97 21.04 0.93
C ALA A 16 -22.21 22.01 -0.24
N ASN A 17 -23.16 21.74 -1.14
CA ASN A 17 -23.44 22.53 -2.33
C ASN A 17 -22.19 22.73 -3.23
N HIS A 18 -21.35 21.70 -3.35
CA HIS A 18 -20.17 21.70 -4.21
C HIS A 18 -20.45 21.16 -5.63
N LEU A 19 -21.64 20.62 -5.85
CA LEU A 19 -22.01 19.95 -7.09
C LEU A 19 -22.62 20.96 -8.06
N ASP A 20 -22.01 21.05 -9.25
CA ASP A 20 -22.55 21.83 -10.37
C ASP A 20 -23.30 20.91 -11.34
N THR A 21 -22.60 19.95 -11.98
CA THR A 21 -23.17 19.06 -13.01
C THR A 21 -22.68 17.61 -12.86
N ILE A 22 -23.57 16.62 -13.10
CA ILE A 22 -23.21 15.19 -13.22
C ILE A 22 -23.11 14.81 -14.70
N ILE A 23 -21.92 14.44 -15.17
CA ILE A 23 -21.67 14.10 -16.58
C ILE A 23 -21.99 12.62 -16.85
N ARG A 24 -21.61 11.72 -15.94
CA ARG A 24 -21.82 10.26 -16.05
C ARG A 24 -21.97 9.68 -14.65
N MET A 25 -22.75 8.60 -14.54
CA MET A 25 -22.95 7.87 -13.29
C MET A 25 -23.01 6.37 -13.56
N SER A 26 -22.45 5.59 -12.64
CA SER A 26 -22.60 4.14 -12.59
C SER A 26 -23.22 3.76 -11.26
N ILE A 27 -24.30 2.97 -11.30
CA ILE A 27 -25.05 2.57 -10.10
C ILE A 27 -24.80 1.09 -9.84
N TYR A 28 -24.54 0.74 -8.59
CA TYR A 28 -24.26 -0.63 -8.15
C TYR A 28 -25.22 -1.04 -7.04
N ARG A 29 -25.56 -2.33 -6.99
CA ARG A 29 -26.32 -2.91 -5.87
C ARG A 29 -25.39 -3.13 -4.68
N LYS A 30 -25.79 -2.66 -3.51
CA LYS A 30 -25.07 -2.91 -2.25
C LYS A 30 -25.42 -4.30 -1.70
N ALA A 31 -24.42 -4.98 -1.17
CA ALA A 31 -24.56 -6.20 -0.37
C ALA A 31 -23.54 -6.16 0.76
N ASP A 32 -23.78 -6.94 1.81
CA ASP A 32 -22.73 -7.23 2.80
C ASP A 32 -21.85 -8.35 2.25
N ILE A 33 -20.63 -7.99 1.86
CA ILE A 33 -19.68 -8.89 1.19
C ILE A 33 -18.43 -9.15 2.04
N PHE A 34 -18.30 -8.51 3.20
CA PHE A 34 -17.07 -8.55 4.00
C PHE A 34 -17.26 -8.75 5.50
N SER A 35 -18.47 -8.60 6.09
CA SER A 35 -18.62 -8.72 7.55
C SER A 35 -18.10 -10.07 8.07
N ASP A 36 -18.54 -11.19 7.48
CA ASP A 36 -18.08 -12.53 7.89
C ASP A 36 -16.56 -12.69 7.79
N TYR A 37 -15.96 -12.18 6.71
CA TYR A 37 -14.51 -12.22 6.49
C TYR A 37 -13.76 -11.40 7.54
N VAL A 38 -14.24 -10.18 7.82
CA VAL A 38 -13.64 -9.27 8.79
C VAL A 38 -13.78 -9.84 10.19
N ASP A 39 -14.95 -10.33 10.57
CA ASP A 39 -15.23 -10.90 11.88
C ASP A 39 -14.40 -12.16 12.13
N TYR A 40 -14.28 -13.03 11.12
CA TYR A 40 -13.40 -14.21 11.18
C TYR A 40 -11.97 -13.82 11.57
N PHE A 41 -11.31 -12.96 10.78
CA PHE A 41 -9.92 -12.57 11.07
C PHE A 41 -9.80 -11.66 12.30
N TYR A 42 -10.81 -10.86 12.62
CA TYR A 42 -10.81 -10.04 13.83
C TYR A 42 -10.82 -10.92 15.11
N ASN A 43 -11.61 -11.99 15.11
CA ASN A 43 -11.67 -12.94 16.21
C ASN A 43 -10.34 -13.69 16.39
N TYR A 44 -9.72 -14.17 15.31
CA TYR A 44 -8.38 -14.78 15.37
C TYR A 44 -7.32 -13.80 15.85
N LYS A 45 -7.36 -12.54 15.41
CA LYS A 45 -6.44 -11.51 15.89
C LYS A 45 -6.54 -11.32 17.40
N LYS A 46 -7.75 -11.34 17.96
CA LYS A 46 -7.98 -11.26 19.40
C LYS A 46 -7.44 -12.48 20.14
N GLN A 47 -7.61 -13.68 19.58
CA GLN A 47 -7.06 -14.92 20.12
C GLN A 47 -5.52 -14.90 20.13
N TYR A 48 -4.89 -14.63 19.00
CA TYR A 48 -3.42 -14.59 18.89
C TYR A 48 -2.78 -13.47 19.71
N ALA A 49 -3.51 -12.36 19.94
CA ALA A 49 -3.09 -11.33 20.87
C ALA A 49 -2.98 -11.85 22.31
N LYS A 50 -3.93 -12.68 22.77
CA LYS A 50 -3.87 -13.30 24.10
C LYS A 50 -2.73 -14.32 24.21
N GLN A 51 -2.42 -15.01 23.12
CA GLN A 51 -1.34 -16.01 23.05
C GLN A 51 0.06 -15.38 22.82
N ASN A 52 0.14 -14.04 22.68
CA ASN A 52 1.36 -13.32 22.33
C ASN A 52 2.05 -13.83 21.04
N ASN A 53 1.27 -14.38 20.09
CA ASN A 53 1.79 -14.91 18.84
C ASN A 53 1.91 -13.79 17.78
N GLN A 54 3.07 -13.14 17.73
CA GLN A 54 3.32 -11.98 16.87
C GLN A 54 3.28 -12.31 15.37
N ILE A 55 3.67 -13.53 14.98
CA ILE A 55 3.65 -13.98 13.59
C ILE A 55 2.20 -14.06 13.11
N MET A 56 1.34 -14.78 13.85
CA MET A 56 -0.06 -14.95 13.48
C MET A 56 -0.85 -13.65 13.56
N LEU A 57 -0.51 -12.76 14.50
CA LEU A 57 -1.07 -11.40 14.53
C LEU A 57 -0.77 -10.62 13.24
N THR A 58 0.45 -10.73 12.73
CA THR A 58 0.87 -10.05 11.50
C THR A 58 0.13 -10.63 10.30
N ILE A 59 0.14 -11.96 10.15
CA ILE A 59 -0.56 -12.65 9.05
C ILE A 59 -2.06 -12.30 9.03
N THR A 60 -2.71 -12.38 10.19
CA THR A 60 -4.15 -12.08 10.34
C THR A 60 -4.48 -10.63 10.00
N LYS A 61 -3.58 -9.69 10.35
CA LYS A 61 -3.71 -8.28 9.99
C LYS A 61 -3.53 -8.07 8.49
N ASP A 62 -2.56 -8.75 7.89
CA ASP A 62 -2.25 -8.62 6.47
C ASP A 62 -3.39 -9.14 5.59
N PHE A 63 -4.05 -10.25 5.98
CA PHE A 63 -5.26 -10.72 5.29
C PHE A 63 -6.36 -9.64 5.24
N GLN A 64 -6.66 -9.02 6.38
CA GLN A 64 -7.64 -7.93 6.45
C GLN A 64 -7.23 -6.71 5.61
N ASN A 65 -5.95 -6.36 5.63
CA ASN A 65 -5.46 -5.16 4.94
C ASN A 65 -5.34 -5.34 3.42
N HIS A 66 -5.08 -6.54 2.93
CA HIS A 66 -4.80 -6.76 1.50
C HIS A 66 -6.03 -7.19 0.68
N VAL A 67 -7.10 -7.66 1.33
CA VAL A 67 -8.27 -8.22 0.64
C VAL A 67 -8.89 -7.23 -0.35
N TYR A 68 -9.08 -5.97 0.03
CA TYR A 68 -9.70 -4.98 -0.85
C TYR A 68 -8.85 -4.70 -2.10
N GLY A 69 -7.52 -4.75 -1.97
CA GLY A 69 -6.59 -4.53 -3.07
C GLY A 69 -6.66 -5.62 -4.14
N LYS A 70 -7.13 -6.83 -3.80
CA LYS A 70 -7.34 -7.92 -4.76
C LYS A 70 -8.37 -7.56 -5.83
N PHE A 71 -9.39 -6.78 -5.47
CA PHE A 71 -10.43 -6.35 -6.40
C PHE A 71 -9.97 -5.27 -7.40
N ALA A 72 -8.77 -4.69 -7.24
CA ALA A 72 -8.17 -3.81 -8.24
C ALA A 72 -6.90 -4.44 -8.87
N GLN A 73 -6.66 -5.73 -8.62
CA GLN A 73 -5.42 -6.38 -9.07
C GLN A 73 -5.46 -6.64 -10.58
N MET A 74 -4.50 -6.05 -11.30
CA MET A 74 -4.14 -6.41 -12.66
C MET A 74 -3.00 -7.43 -12.62
N ARG A 75 -3.14 -8.56 -13.31
CA ARG A 75 -2.12 -9.61 -13.44
C ARG A 75 -1.40 -9.50 -14.80
N PRO A 76 -0.12 -9.85 -14.88
CA PRO A 76 0.53 -10.03 -16.18
C PRO A 76 -0.15 -11.18 -16.93
N ILE A 77 -0.24 -11.07 -18.25
CA ILE A 77 -0.59 -12.21 -19.10
C ILE A 77 0.64 -13.10 -19.13
N SER A 78 0.48 -14.41 -18.95
CA SER A 78 1.59 -15.36 -18.92
C SER A 78 1.25 -16.57 -19.75
N ILE A 79 2.11 -16.88 -20.72
CA ILE A 79 2.05 -18.12 -21.49
C ILE A 79 3.11 -19.05 -20.92
N GLU A 80 2.72 -20.27 -20.56
CA GLU A 80 3.61 -21.31 -20.06
C GLU A 80 3.86 -22.34 -21.16
N GLN A 81 5.13 -22.72 -21.33
CA GLN A 81 5.55 -23.79 -22.23
C GLN A 81 6.51 -24.72 -21.49
N GLN A 82 6.40 -26.03 -21.75
CA GLN A 82 7.40 -26.98 -21.28
C GLN A 82 8.64 -26.92 -22.17
N GLU A 83 9.82 -26.89 -21.55
CA GLU A 83 11.09 -27.00 -22.25
C GLU A 83 11.99 -27.97 -21.49
N LEU A 84 12.08 -29.20 -22.02
CA LEU A 84 12.88 -30.28 -21.43
C LEU A 84 14.39 -30.14 -21.69
N ASN A 85 14.78 -29.21 -22.57
CA ASN A 85 16.18 -28.98 -22.91
C ASN A 85 16.90 -28.19 -21.81
N TYR A 86 18.05 -28.70 -21.37
CA TYR A 86 18.87 -28.05 -20.36
C TYR A 86 19.67 -26.87 -20.97
N LYS A 87 19.15 -25.65 -20.80
CA LYS A 87 19.90 -24.39 -21.05
C LYS A 87 20.02 -23.53 -19.78
N GLY A 88 20.06 -24.17 -18.61
CA GLY A 88 20.10 -23.47 -17.32
C GLY A 88 18.86 -22.61 -17.05
N TYR A 89 19.00 -21.68 -16.10
CA TYR A 89 17.96 -20.72 -15.73
C TYR A 89 18.35 -19.32 -16.20
N TYR A 90 17.41 -18.60 -16.81
CA TYR A 90 17.63 -17.24 -17.26
C TYR A 90 16.34 -16.42 -17.18
N ARG A 91 16.51 -15.10 -17.22
CA ARG A 91 15.42 -14.14 -17.37
C ARG A 91 15.86 -13.02 -18.29
N GLU A 92 15.15 -12.86 -19.39
CA GLU A 92 15.44 -11.87 -20.42
C GLU A 92 14.23 -10.95 -20.59
N GLU A 93 14.50 -9.69 -20.86
CA GLU A 93 13.49 -8.67 -21.13
C GLU A 93 13.75 -8.14 -22.53
N THR A 94 12.78 -8.35 -23.40
CA THR A 94 12.84 -7.99 -24.82
C THR A 94 11.74 -6.99 -25.13
N TYR A 95 11.99 -6.13 -26.12
CA TYR A 95 10.99 -5.21 -26.64
C TYR A 95 10.65 -5.62 -28.06
N ASP A 96 9.42 -6.07 -28.28
CA ASP A 96 8.93 -6.43 -29.60
C ASP A 96 8.56 -5.15 -30.37
N LEU A 97 9.27 -4.90 -31.47
CA LEU A 97 9.09 -3.73 -32.32
C LEU A 97 7.78 -3.76 -33.13
N VAL A 98 7.19 -4.94 -33.33
CA VAL A 98 5.94 -5.13 -34.09
C VAL A 98 4.74 -4.89 -33.17
N THR A 99 4.66 -5.61 -32.04
CA THR A 99 3.55 -5.44 -31.10
C THR A 99 3.70 -4.20 -30.21
N ARG A 100 4.90 -3.57 -30.18
CA ARG A 100 5.29 -2.47 -29.29
C ARG A 100 5.15 -2.80 -27.81
N GLN A 101 5.33 -4.06 -27.46
CA GLN A 101 5.20 -4.56 -26.09
C GLN A 101 6.54 -5.05 -25.55
N THR A 102 6.73 -4.85 -24.25
CA THR A 102 7.81 -5.48 -23.51
C THR A 102 7.39 -6.88 -23.12
N GLU A 103 8.19 -7.87 -23.50
CA GLU A 103 8.05 -9.26 -23.10
C GLU A 103 9.15 -9.62 -22.11
N VAL A 104 8.80 -10.45 -21.14
CA VAL A 104 9.76 -11.03 -20.20
C VAL A 104 9.69 -12.53 -20.34
N VAL A 105 10.79 -13.12 -20.79
CA VAL A 105 10.97 -14.56 -20.86
C VAL A 105 11.70 -15.01 -19.61
N THR A 106 11.10 -15.93 -18.85
CA THR A 106 11.73 -16.55 -17.68
C THR A 106 11.79 -18.06 -17.89
N LYS A 107 12.99 -18.64 -17.82
CA LYS A 107 13.16 -20.10 -17.87
C LYS A 107 13.59 -20.63 -16.50
N MET A 108 12.78 -21.50 -15.90
CA MET A 108 13.12 -22.25 -14.69
C MET A 108 12.34 -23.57 -14.63
N PHE A 109 12.84 -24.57 -13.90
CA PHE A 109 12.13 -25.84 -13.65
C PHE A 109 11.61 -26.55 -14.92
N ASN A 110 12.40 -26.58 -15.99
CA ASN A 110 12.03 -27.12 -17.31
C ASN A 110 10.76 -26.48 -17.92
N LYS A 111 10.51 -25.21 -17.56
CA LYS A 111 9.42 -24.40 -18.07
C LYS A 111 9.94 -23.05 -18.54
N ILE A 112 9.31 -22.52 -19.58
CA ILE A 112 9.42 -21.13 -19.99
C ILE A 112 8.09 -20.44 -19.70
N TRP A 113 8.17 -19.28 -19.06
CA TRP A 113 7.07 -18.32 -18.96
C TRP A 113 7.40 -17.11 -19.82
N VAL A 114 6.52 -16.78 -20.75
CA VAL A 114 6.55 -15.50 -21.46
C VAL A 114 5.46 -14.63 -20.85
N THR A 115 5.86 -13.56 -20.18
CA THR A 115 4.93 -12.59 -19.59
C THR A 115 4.95 -11.27 -20.35
N PHE A 116 3.76 -10.77 -20.69
CA PHE A 116 3.56 -9.51 -21.41
C PHE A 116 2.23 -8.90 -21.01
N GLY A 117 2.04 -7.61 -21.32
CA GLY A 117 0.79 -6.89 -21.05
C GLY A 117 0.29 -7.02 -19.60
N ARG A 118 -0.96 -6.62 -19.37
CA ARG A 118 -1.67 -6.82 -18.10
C ARG A 118 -3.17 -6.98 -18.36
N GLU A 119 -3.80 -7.86 -17.61
CA GLU A 119 -5.25 -8.07 -17.64
C GLU A 119 -5.85 -8.05 -16.22
N PRO A 120 -7.16 -7.75 -16.10
CA PRO A 120 -7.88 -7.91 -14.85
C PRO A 120 -7.71 -9.30 -14.23
N SER A 121 -7.55 -9.37 -12.91
CA SER A 121 -7.66 -10.66 -12.20
C SER A 121 -9.11 -11.18 -12.19
N ASN A 122 -9.29 -12.46 -11.86
CA ASN A 122 -10.63 -13.10 -11.84
C ASN A 122 -11.61 -12.43 -10.86
N TYR A 123 -11.10 -11.69 -9.87
CA TYR A 123 -11.91 -10.99 -8.87
C TYR A 123 -11.92 -9.47 -9.08
N TYR A 124 -11.53 -9.00 -10.28
CA TYR A 124 -11.39 -7.59 -10.56
C TYR A 124 -12.74 -6.88 -10.57
N PHE A 125 -12.92 -5.98 -9.60
CA PHE A 125 -14.07 -5.11 -9.48
C PHE A 125 -13.69 -3.83 -8.74
N VAL A 126 -13.10 -2.88 -9.48
CA VAL A 126 -12.57 -1.60 -8.99
C VAL A 126 -13.53 -0.76 -8.14
N PRO A 127 -14.88 -0.79 -8.34
CA PRO A 127 -15.78 -0.03 -7.49
C PRO A 127 -15.65 -0.34 -6.00
N ILE A 128 -15.34 -1.59 -5.61
CA ILE A 128 -15.12 -1.97 -4.20
C ILE A 128 -13.95 -1.19 -3.57
N PRO A 129 -12.69 -1.31 -4.07
CA PRO A 129 -11.55 -0.60 -3.49
C PRO A 129 -11.69 0.92 -3.60
N ALA A 130 -12.35 1.44 -4.65
CA ALA A 130 -12.64 2.86 -4.77
C ALA A 130 -13.52 3.38 -3.61
N HIS A 131 -14.64 2.68 -3.31
CA HIS A 131 -15.50 3.06 -2.18
C HIS A 131 -14.80 2.91 -0.83
N ILE A 132 -14.03 1.84 -0.62
CA ILE A 132 -13.30 1.62 0.64
C ILE A 132 -12.28 2.76 0.89
N THR A 133 -11.49 3.11 -0.13
CA THR A 133 -10.47 4.16 0.00
C THR A 133 -11.07 5.55 0.14
N GLU A 134 -12.19 5.83 -0.53
CA GLU A 134 -12.92 7.08 -0.36
C GLU A 134 -13.50 7.21 1.06
N ASN A 135 -14.16 6.16 1.56
CA ASN A 135 -14.73 6.16 2.91
C ASN A 135 -13.63 6.34 3.98
N ALA A 136 -12.48 5.69 3.81
CA ALA A 136 -11.33 5.88 4.69
C ALA A 136 -10.83 7.34 4.68
N ARG A 137 -10.77 7.98 3.50
CA ARG A 137 -10.36 9.38 3.36
C ARG A 137 -11.35 10.34 4.00
N LEU A 138 -12.66 10.13 3.81
CA LEU A 138 -13.70 10.94 4.43
C LEU A 138 -13.71 10.78 5.96
N TYR A 139 -13.47 9.57 6.47
CA TYR A 139 -13.31 9.34 7.90
C TYR A 139 -12.11 10.11 8.47
N LEU A 140 -10.95 10.03 7.81
CA LEU A 140 -9.77 10.81 8.21
C LEU A 140 -10.05 12.32 8.18
N TYR A 141 -10.74 12.81 7.15
CA TYR A 141 -11.16 14.20 7.05
C TYR A 141 -12.13 14.61 8.17
N GLN A 142 -13.05 13.72 8.58
CA GLN A 142 -13.92 13.95 9.74
C GLN A 142 -13.12 14.08 11.03
N LEU A 143 -12.06 13.28 11.21
CA LEU A 143 -11.16 13.40 12.36
C LEU A 143 -10.41 14.74 12.34
N MET A 144 -9.93 15.17 11.17
CA MET A 144 -9.31 16.50 10.99
C MET A 144 -10.29 17.62 11.38
N LYS A 145 -11.54 17.56 10.88
CA LYS A 145 -12.59 18.53 11.26
C LYS A 145 -12.87 18.53 12.75
N THR A 146 -12.86 17.36 13.40
CA THR A 146 -13.08 17.25 14.86
C THR A 146 -11.95 17.93 15.64
N VAL A 147 -10.70 17.80 15.20
CA VAL A 147 -9.55 18.49 15.79
C VAL A 147 -9.59 20.00 15.48
N GLY A 148 -10.10 20.35 14.31
CA GLY A 148 -10.05 21.65 13.66
C GLY A 148 -9.00 21.61 12.55
N LEU A 149 -9.34 22.10 11.36
CA LEU A 149 -8.47 22.01 10.18
C LEU A 149 -7.13 22.74 10.37
N ASP A 150 -7.12 23.82 11.16
CA ASP A 150 -5.89 24.57 11.47
C ASP A 150 -5.07 23.98 12.63
N ASN A 151 -5.59 22.94 13.30
CA ASN A 151 -5.04 22.41 14.55
C ASN A 151 -4.30 21.08 14.39
N PHE A 152 -4.54 20.34 13.30
CA PHE A 152 -3.74 19.14 13.00
C PHE A 152 -2.46 19.53 12.27
N ILE A 153 -1.41 18.75 12.44
CA ILE A 153 -0.08 19.08 11.90
C ILE A 153 0.18 18.31 10.60
N TYR A 154 -0.16 17.02 10.57
CA TYR A 154 0.12 16.16 9.42
C TYR A 154 -0.79 14.93 9.42
N CYS A 155 -0.96 14.32 8.25
CA CYS A 155 -1.66 13.04 8.10
C CYS A 155 -0.96 12.12 7.08
N ASP A 156 -1.01 10.81 7.29
CA ASP A 156 -0.65 9.82 6.27
C ASP A 156 -1.60 8.63 6.34
N THR A 157 -2.37 8.42 5.27
CA THR A 157 -3.26 7.28 4.98
C THR A 157 -4.33 7.00 6.04
N ASP A 158 -3.92 6.59 7.24
CA ASP A 158 -4.75 6.19 8.37
C ASP A 158 -4.28 6.80 9.70
N SER A 159 -3.38 7.79 9.64
CA SER A 159 -2.77 8.42 10.82
C SER A 159 -2.91 9.95 10.81
N LEU A 160 -2.97 10.53 12.02
CA LEU A 160 -3.03 11.97 12.25
C LEU A 160 -2.00 12.36 13.31
N ILE A 161 -1.22 13.40 13.03
CA ILE A 161 -0.31 14.04 13.97
C ILE A 161 -0.96 15.33 14.46
N ILE A 162 -1.10 15.46 15.78
CA ILE A 162 -1.73 16.60 16.44
C ILE A 162 -0.90 17.04 17.64
N ARG A 163 -1.11 18.28 18.10
CA ARG A 163 -0.61 18.71 19.41
C ARG A 163 -1.38 18.01 20.52
N GLU A 164 -0.69 17.65 21.59
CA GLU A 164 -1.27 16.93 22.73
C GLU A 164 -2.51 17.62 23.32
N LYS A 165 -2.53 18.96 23.37
CA LYS A 165 -3.67 19.75 23.82
C LYS A 165 -4.99 19.47 23.07
N HIS A 166 -4.93 18.93 21.85
CA HIS A 166 -6.11 18.60 21.05
C HIS A 166 -6.55 17.13 21.17
N LEU A 167 -5.76 16.28 21.84
CA LEU A 167 -6.11 14.88 22.07
C LEU A 167 -7.49 14.68 22.72
N PRO A 168 -7.93 15.50 23.70
CA PRO A 168 -9.26 15.37 24.29
C PRO A 168 -10.40 15.45 23.26
N LYS A 169 -10.24 16.21 22.16
CA LYS A 169 -11.25 16.31 21.09
C LYS A 169 -11.50 14.96 20.40
N LEU A 170 -10.52 14.05 20.43
CA LEU A 170 -10.59 12.73 19.82
C LEU A 170 -10.95 11.60 20.80
N LYS A 171 -11.24 11.93 22.08
CA LYS A 171 -11.44 10.93 23.15
C LYS A 171 -12.42 9.81 22.78
N LYS A 172 -13.53 10.13 22.09
CA LYS A 172 -14.55 9.14 21.67
C LYS A 172 -14.08 8.16 20.58
N TYR A 173 -13.05 8.52 19.82
CA TYR A 173 -12.49 7.70 18.76
C TYR A 173 -11.31 6.84 19.25
N LEU A 174 -10.69 7.21 20.39
CA LEU A 174 -9.56 6.48 20.95
C LEU A 174 -9.99 5.13 21.50
N HIS A 175 -9.50 4.05 20.89
CA HIS A 175 -9.67 2.70 21.41
C HIS A 175 -8.61 1.77 20.84
N LYS A 176 -7.79 1.16 21.71
CA LYS A 176 -6.61 0.37 21.30
C LYS A 176 -6.95 -0.89 20.48
N TYR A 177 -8.08 -1.52 20.76
CA TYR A 177 -8.43 -2.84 20.21
C TYR A 177 -9.71 -2.87 19.37
N ARG A 178 -10.47 -1.78 19.29
CA ARG A 178 -11.77 -1.76 18.60
C ARG A 178 -11.49 -1.58 17.12
N LEU A 179 -12.20 -2.32 16.28
CA LEU A 179 -12.15 -2.09 14.83
C LEU A 179 -12.49 -0.62 14.51
N GLY A 180 -11.67 0.03 13.69
CA GLY A 180 -11.79 1.47 13.37
C GLY A 180 -11.43 2.44 14.51
N GLY A 181 -11.00 1.94 15.68
CA GLY A 181 -10.53 2.76 16.80
C GLY A 181 -9.15 3.35 16.57
N LEU A 182 -8.96 4.60 17.02
CA LEU A 182 -7.66 5.26 16.99
C LEU A 182 -6.79 4.77 18.15
N LYS A 183 -5.52 4.46 17.84
CA LYS A 183 -4.50 4.11 18.83
C LYS A 183 -3.44 5.20 18.86
N ILE A 184 -3.02 5.61 20.05
CA ILE A 184 -1.82 6.43 20.22
C ILE A 184 -0.60 5.56 19.91
N GLN A 185 0.08 5.85 18.80
CA GLN A 185 1.24 5.08 18.36
C GLN A 185 2.55 5.63 18.91
N TYR A 186 2.70 6.97 18.90
CA TYR A 186 3.90 7.66 19.34
C TYR A 186 3.55 8.92 20.14
N ARG A 187 4.46 9.32 21.03
CA ARG A 187 4.50 10.63 21.68
C ARG A 187 5.93 11.16 21.53
N PHE A 188 6.07 12.41 21.13
CA PHE A 188 7.37 13.03 20.87
C PHE A 188 7.29 14.53 21.16
N LYS A 189 8.43 15.13 21.49
CA LYS A 189 8.54 16.58 21.77
C LYS A 189 8.92 17.40 20.55
N THR A 190 9.65 16.79 19.60
CA THR A 190 10.16 17.45 18.40
C THR A 190 9.60 16.78 17.15
N LEU A 191 9.25 17.60 16.16
CA LEU A 191 8.73 17.19 14.87
C LEU A 191 9.30 18.07 13.77
N SER A 192 9.87 17.46 12.75
CA SER A 192 10.27 18.12 11.50
C SER A 192 9.58 17.40 10.35
N ILE A 193 8.93 18.15 9.47
CA ILE A 193 8.25 17.63 8.27
C ILE A 193 8.90 18.29 7.07
N ASN A 194 9.49 17.48 6.21
CA ASN A 194 10.17 17.95 5.00
C ASN A 194 9.35 17.64 3.74
N GLY A 195 8.31 16.81 3.86
CA GLY A 195 7.40 16.50 2.75
C GLY A 195 6.51 15.29 3.04
N ALA A 196 5.76 14.88 2.03
CA ALA A 196 4.88 13.72 2.12
C ALA A 196 5.71 12.45 2.41
N LYS A 197 5.41 11.79 3.53
CA LYS A 197 6.12 10.61 4.03
C LYS A 197 7.62 10.85 4.26
N TYR A 198 8.00 12.11 4.52
CA TYR A 198 9.31 12.50 4.98
C TYR A 198 9.20 13.39 6.22
N TYR A 199 9.33 12.77 7.39
CA TYR A 199 9.26 13.46 8.67
C TYR A 199 10.09 12.76 9.75
N THR A 200 10.51 13.54 10.75
CA THR A 200 11.30 13.09 11.89
C THR A 200 10.53 13.40 13.18
N MET A 201 10.29 12.38 14.00
CA MET A 201 9.57 12.44 15.27
C MET A 201 10.51 12.05 16.41
N GLY A 202 11.10 13.02 17.12
CA GLY A 202 12.22 12.74 18.03
C GLY A 202 13.34 12.01 17.29
N ASP A 203 13.70 10.82 17.77
CA ASP A 203 14.75 9.98 17.17
C ASP A 203 14.26 9.12 15.99
N ILE A 204 12.95 9.14 15.70
CA ILE A 204 12.36 8.30 14.66
C ILE A 204 12.29 9.09 13.35
N LYS A 205 13.22 8.80 12.42
CA LYS A 205 13.17 9.30 11.04
C LYS A 205 12.33 8.38 10.15
N LYS A 206 11.38 8.94 9.41
CA LYS A 206 10.57 8.25 8.39
C LYS A 206 10.79 8.91 7.04
N ILE A 207 11.28 8.14 6.08
CA ILE A 207 11.46 8.57 4.69
C ILE A 207 10.93 7.45 3.79
N LYS A 208 10.06 7.80 2.84
CA LYS A 208 9.52 6.85 1.87
C LYS A 208 10.65 6.27 1.01
N GLY A 209 10.67 4.94 0.89
CA GLY A 209 11.62 4.24 0.00
C GLY A 209 13.05 4.12 0.54
N ILE A 210 13.35 4.67 1.72
CA ILE A 210 14.68 4.60 2.34
C ILE A 210 14.57 3.80 3.66
N PRO A 211 15.25 2.64 3.77
CA PRO A 211 15.26 1.85 4.99
C PRO A 211 15.88 2.62 6.17
N THR A 212 15.46 2.31 7.39
CA THR A 212 16.02 2.91 8.61
C THR A 212 17.50 2.63 8.81
N LYS A 213 18.00 1.52 8.24
CA LYS A 213 19.42 1.13 8.30
C LYS A 213 20.27 1.78 7.19
N ALA A 214 19.71 2.66 6.37
CA ALA A 214 20.46 3.31 5.32
C ALA A 214 21.40 4.37 5.90
N GLN A 215 22.64 4.39 5.41
CA GLN A 215 23.65 5.37 5.73
C GLN A 215 23.47 6.60 4.84
N TYR A 216 23.46 7.78 5.43
CA TYR A 216 23.43 9.03 4.68
C TYR A 216 24.83 9.38 4.19
N LEU A 217 24.98 9.66 2.90
CA LEU A 217 26.26 9.96 2.25
C LEU A 217 26.42 11.44 1.88
N GLY A 218 25.46 12.30 2.22
CA GLY A 218 25.42 13.69 1.74
C GLY A 218 24.67 13.83 0.41
N ASP A 219 24.39 15.07 -0.01
CA ASP A 219 23.66 15.40 -1.24
C ASP A 219 22.38 14.60 -1.48
N TYR A 220 21.61 14.37 -0.41
CA TYR A 220 20.39 13.58 -0.47
C TYR A 220 20.61 12.13 -0.95
N LYS A 221 21.82 11.59 -0.81
CA LYS A 221 22.16 10.21 -1.18
C LYS A 221 22.20 9.32 0.05
N TYR A 222 21.66 8.13 -0.11
CA TYR A 222 21.62 7.10 0.91
C TYR A 222 22.13 5.79 0.35
N GLU A 223 22.92 5.07 1.15
CA GLU A 223 23.44 3.74 0.83
C GLU A 223 22.89 2.71 1.82
N TYR A 224 22.46 1.55 1.30
CA TYR A 224 22.17 0.39 2.13
C TYR A 224 22.42 -0.92 1.39
N VAL A 225 22.65 -1.98 2.16
CA VAL A 225 22.80 -3.33 1.64
C VAL A 225 21.43 -3.93 1.36
N GLN A 226 21.21 -4.37 0.12
CA GLN A 226 20.00 -5.07 -0.29
C GLN A 226 20.35 -6.48 -0.78
N PHE A 227 19.60 -7.48 -0.31
CA PHE A 227 19.59 -8.81 -0.91
C PHE A 227 18.87 -8.76 -2.25
N LEU A 228 19.53 -9.23 -3.31
CA LEU A 228 18.91 -9.31 -4.62
C LEU A 228 17.78 -10.35 -4.60
N ARG A 229 16.69 -10.05 -5.31
CA ARG A 229 15.57 -10.98 -5.50
C ARG A 229 15.93 -12.01 -6.58
N GLN A 230 15.13 -13.07 -6.69
CA GLN A 230 15.38 -14.16 -7.65
C GLN A 230 15.44 -13.67 -9.10
N ASP A 231 14.55 -12.76 -9.49
CA ASP A 231 14.55 -12.11 -10.81
C ASP A 231 15.88 -11.43 -11.14
N SER A 232 16.52 -10.82 -10.14
CA SER A 232 17.79 -10.12 -10.27
C SER A 232 18.95 -11.10 -10.34
N HIS A 233 18.90 -12.21 -9.59
CA HIS A 233 19.86 -13.31 -9.71
C HIS A 233 19.80 -13.96 -11.09
N LEU A 234 18.61 -14.20 -11.63
CA LEU A 234 18.41 -14.78 -12.96
C LEU A 234 18.95 -13.88 -14.07
N ARG A 235 18.74 -12.56 -13.97
CA ARG A 235 19.32 -11.59 -14.91
C ARG A 235 20.85 -11.57 -14.86
N LEU A 236 21.44 -11.73 -13.67
CA LEU A 236 22.88 -11.81 -13.48
C LEU A 236 23.46 -13.22 -13.73
N GLN A 237 22.61 -14.20 -14.09
CA GLN A 237 22.96 -15.61 -14.24
C GLN A 237 23.67 -16.22 -13.01
N VAL A 238 23.37 -15.70 -11.80
CA VAL A 238 23.90 -16.22 -10.55
C VAL A 238 22.93 -17.24 -9.96
N THR A 239 23.29 -18.52 -9.98
CA THR A 239 22.41 -19.62 -9.54
C THR A 239 22.83 -20.29 -8.22
N ARG A 240 24.05 -20.03 -7.73
CA ARG A 240 24.63 -20.72 -6.56
C ARG A 240 24.76 -19.88 -5.29
N TYR A 241 24.87 -18.55 -5.40
CA TYR A 241 25.16 -17.67 -4.26
C TYR A 241 24.16 -16.52 -4.15
N PHE A 242 23.94 -16.03 -2.93
CA PHE A 242 23.17 -14.82 -2.69
C PHE A 242 24.03 -13.58 -2.93
N VAL A 243 23.62 -12.75 -3.87
CA VAL A 243 24.26 -11.48 -4.15
C VAL A 243 23.67 -10.40 -3.24
N LYS A 244 24.56 -9.75 -2.49
CA LYS A 244 24.28 -8.50 -1.80
C LYS A 244 24.76 -7.36 -2.69
N SER A 245 23.89 -6.39 -2.95
CA SER A 245 24.27 -5.16 -3.66
C SER A 245 24.21 -3.97 -2.70
N ARG A 246 25.17 -3.05 -2.84
CA ARG A 246 25.06 -1.71 -2.25
C ARG A 246 24.17 -0.88 -3.16
N LYS A 247 23.02 -0.48 -2.65
CA LYS A 247 22.08 0.34 -3.40
C LYS A 247 22.28 1.79 -3.00
N LEU A 248 22.62 2.62 -3.98
CA LEU A 248 22.59 4.06 -3.86
C LEU A 248 21.19 4.55 -4.25
N ILE A 249 20.53 5.28 -3.36
CA ILE A 249 19.27 5.98 -3.67
C ILE A 249 19.49 7.46 -3.46
N ARG A 250 19.13 8.26 -4.47
CA ARG A 250 19.01 9.70 -4.34
C ARG A 250 17.58 10.04 -3.95
N GLU A 251 17.42 10.87 -2.93
CA GLU A 251 16.13 11.44 -2.58
C GLU A 251 15.60 12.24 -3.78
N GLN A 252 14.36 11.95 -4.18
CA GLN A 252 13.65 12.80 -5.13
C GLN A 252 12.81 13.77 -4.29
N LEU A 253 13.19 15.05 -4.33
CA LEU A 253 12.33 16.14 -3.87
C LEU A 253 11.18 16.24 -4.87
N THR A 254 10.06 15.57 -4.58
CA THR A 254 8.79 15.72 -5.32
C THR A 254 7.91 16.75 -4.65
#